data_AF-A0A3P7PJZ6-F1
#
_entry.id   AF-A0A3P7PJZ6-F1
#
_cell.length_a   1.000
_cell.length_b   1.000
_cell.length_c   1.000
_cell.angle_alpha   90.00
_cell.angle_beta   90.00
_cell.angle_gamma   90.00
#
_symmetry.space_group_name_H-M   'P 1'
#
loop_
_entity.id
_entity.type
_entity.pdbx_description
1 polymer ?
#
loop_
_entity_poly.entity_id
_entity_poly.type
_entity_poly.pdbx_seq_one_letter_code
_entity_poly.pdbx_strand_id
1 'polypeptide(L)'
;MKMTNDFPLLLSNFLLNELPIIHNQSNNTISSYRDTYIQLLNYMTSVKNVKSNNLKVSDLTVDTITEFLNWLETERGNCISTRNQRLAAIHSFFRYIQKQVPEYMFQCQQVLAIPFKKAEKKVISYLNEDETKELLASPDTSKKKGRRDQALLTLLYDSGARVQELADLKVRDLRINTPAQVKLTGKGRKTRRVPLMDKTAILMRQYLKEQNLDYYVKSEHPLFFNSQGKKLTRQGIVYILSKYANQCGITEISPHRIRHTKAMHLTEANVNPIFIRDFLGHTDLKVTEIYSKTSVKMKREALEKMNNGKEILPDQQQEEWRDDTALMDWLKRLMK
;
A
#
# COMPACT_ATOMS: atom_id res chain seq x y z
N MET A 1 -27.13 -24.69 -31.19
CA MET A 1 -27.73 -23.53 -30.48
C MET A 1 -26.68 -22.41 -30.51
N LYS A 2 -26.95 -21.26 -31.14
CA LYS A 2 -25.95 -20.17 -31.25
C LYS A 2 -25.55 -19.76 -29.83
N MET A 3 -24.28 -19.92 -29.48
CA MET A 3 -23.69 -19.37 -28.25
C MET A 3 -23.97 -17.86 -28.22
N THR A 4 -24.99 -17.48 -27.46
CA THR A 4 -25.31 -16.10 -27.11
C THR A 4 -24.07 -15.46 -26.51
N ASN A 5 -23.77 -14.19 -26.81
CA ASN A 5 -22.60 -13.54 -26.23
C ASN A 5 -22.71 -13.52 -24.70
N ASP A 6 -21.91 -14.35 -24.03
CA ASP A 6 -21.98 -14.66 -22.61
C ASP A 6 -21.09 -13.73 -21.77
N PHE A 7 -20.05 -13.16 -22.37
CA PHE A 7 -19.07 -12.32 -21.69
C PHE A 7 -19.68 -11.09 -21.01
N PRO A 8 -20.54 -10.27 -21.66
CA PRO A 8 -21.12 -9.10 -20.99
C PRO A 8 -21.94 -9.46 -19.76
N LEU A 9 -22.72 -10.56 -19.84
CA LEU A 9 -23.53 -11.05 -18.73
C LEU A 9 -22.65 -11.53 -17.57
N LEU A 10 -21.64 -12.34 -17.86
CA LEU A 10 -20.70 -12.85 -16.87
C LEU A 10 -19.92 -11.72 -16.20
N LEU A 11 -19.43 -10.75 -16.97
CA LEU A 11 -18.69 -9.61 -16.46
C LEU A 11 -19.56 -8.72 -15.57
N SER A 12 -20.80 -8.43 -15.99
CA SER A 12 -21.73 -7.64 -15.17
C SER A 12 -22.06 -8.35 -13.86
N ASN A 13 -22.36 -9.65 -13.88
CA ASN A 13 -22.62 -10.42 -12.65
C ASN A 13 -21.38 -10.47 -11.74
N PHE A 14 -20.19 -10.62 -12.31
CA PHE A 14 -18.94 -10.59 -11.54
C PHE A 14 -18.75 -9.24 -10.83
N LEU A 15 -18.89 -8.12 -11.55
CA LEU A 15 -18.65 -6.78 -10.99
C LEU A 15 -19.76 -6.31 -10.03
N LEU A 16 -21.02 -6.65 -10.29
CA LEU A 16 -22.18 -6.16 -9.54
C LEU A 16 -22.62 -7.09 -8.41
N ASN A 17 -22.33 -8.39 -8.48
CA ASN A 17 -22.78 -9.38 -7.51
C ASN A 17 -21.60 -10.08 -6.82
N GLU A 18 -20.74 -10.78 -7.58
CA GLU A 18 -19.67 -11.60 -6.99
C GLU A 18 -18.70 -10.78 -6.13
N LEU A 19 -18.14 -9.70 -6.68
CA LEU A 19 -17.18 -8.86 -5.96
C LEU A 19 -17.79 -8.15 -4.74
N PRO A 20 -18.93 -7.43 -4.84
CA PRO A 20 -19.48 -6.71 -3.70
C PRO A 20 -20.22 -7.59 -2.70
N ILE A 21 -20.98 -8.61 -3.13
CA ILE A 21 -21.85 -9.39 -2.23
C ILE A 21 -21.09 -10.57 -1.65
N ILE A 22 -20.47 -11.40 -2.49
CA ILE A 22 -19.83 -12.65 -2.06
C ILE A 22 -18.46 -12.37 -1.46
N HIS A 23 -17.66 -11.52 -2.12
CA HIS A 23 -16.29 -11.21 -1.67
C HIS A 23 -16.17 -9.94 -0.82
N ASN A 24 -17.26 -9.19 -0.63
CA ASN A 24 -17.29 -7.94 0.15
C ASN A 24 -16.12 -7.00 -0.19
N GLN A 25 -15.80 -6.90 -1.48
CA GLN A 25 -14.68 -6.10 -1.97
C GLN A 25 -15.00 -4.61 -1.84
N SER A 26 -14.00 -3.82 -1.45
CA SER A 26 -14.17 -2.36 -1.38
C SER A 26 -14.43 -1.76 -2.76
N ASN A 27 -15.20 -0.68 -2.82
CA ASN A 27 -15.47 0.08 -4.06
C ASN A 27 -14.20 0.41 -4.86
N ASN A 28 -13.08 0.70 -4.21
CA ASN A 28 -11.80 0.95 -4.89
C ASN A 28 -11.27 -0.29 -5.64
N THR A 29 -11.43 -1.49 -5.06
CA THR A 29 -11.06 -2.74 -5.73
C THR A 29 -11.95 -2.96 -6.94
N ILE A 30 -13.27 -2.77 -6.78
CA ILE A 30 -14.26 -2.93 -7.85
C ILE A 30 -13.98 -1.95 -8.99
N SER A 31 -13.78 -0.66 -8.69
CA SER A 31 -13.40 0.35 -9.69
C SER A 31 -12.11 -0.04 -10.41
N SER A 32 -11.12 -0.54 -9.68
CA SER A 32 -9.88 -0.99 -10.31
C SER A 32 -10.07 -2.21 -11.22
N TYR A 33 -10.94 -3.15 -10.86
CA TYR A 33 -11.25 -4.30 -11.70
C TYR A 33 -12.02 -3.84 -12.94
N ARG A 34 -13.04 -3.00 -12.78
CA ARG A 34 -13.74 -2.33 -13.89
C ARG A 34 -12.77 -1.63 -14.85
N ASP A 35 -11.84 -0.84 -14.34
CA ASP A 35 -10.87 -0.11 -15.16
C ASP A 35 -9.91 -1.07 -15.90
N THR A 36 -9.73 -2.28 -15.39
CA THR A 36 -9.00 -3.35 -16.10
C THR A 36 -9.78 -3.81 -17.32
N TYR A 37 -11.07 -4.10 -17.15
CA TYR A 37 -11.92 -4.55 -18.26
C TYR A 37 -12.18 -3.46 -19.29
N ILE A 38 -12.29 -2.19 -18.88
CA ILE A 38 -12.33 -1.06 -19.83
C ILE A 38 -11.07 -1.05 -20.70
N GLN A 39 -9.89 -1.24 -20.12
CA GLN A 39 -8.64 -1.30 -20.88
C GLN A 39 -8.57 -2.54 -21.78
N LEU A 40 -9.02 -3.69 -21.31
CA LEU A 40 -9.09 -4.91 -22.12
C LEU A 40 -10.02 -4.72 -23.32
N LEU A 41 -11.21 -4.16 -23.12
CA LEU A 41 -12.17 -3.87 -24.19
C LEU A 41 -11.61 -2.88 -25.22
N ASN A 42 -10.91 -1.84 -24.74
CA ASN A 42 -10.23 -0.90 -25.63
C ASN A 42 -9.17 -1.60 -26.47
N TYR A 43 -8.34 -2.45 -25.87
CA TYR A 43 -7.35 -3.26 -26.58
C TYR A 43 -8.00 -4.20 -27.61
N MET A 44 -9.06 -4.92 -27.24
CA MET A 44 -9.78 -5.79 -28.16
C MET A 44 -10.34 -5.02 -29.36
N THR A 45 -10.83 -3.81 -29.13
CA THR A 45 -11.37 -2.96 -30.19
C THR A 45 -10.27 -2.37 -31.07
N SER A 46 -9.21 -1.80 -30.49
CA SER A 46 -8.20 -1.04 -31.22
C SER A 46 -7.12 -1.90 -31.86
N VAL A 47 -6.79 -3.05 -31.26
CA VAL A 47 -5.69 -3.92 -31.71
C VAL A 47 -6.21 -5.18 -32.39
N LYS A 48 -7.22 -5.83 -31.80
CA LYS A 48 -7.78 -7.09 -32.34
C LYS A 48 -8.97 -6.88 -33.27
N ASN A 49 -9.44 -5.64 -33.44
CA ASN A 49 -10.61 -5.28 -34.25
C ASN A 49 -11.91 -6.05 -33.86
N VAL A 50 -12.03 -6.42 -32.59
CA VAL A 50 -13.21 -7.07 -32.02
C VAL A 50 -14.02 -6.04 -31.25
N LYS A 51 -15.24 -5.74 -31.73
CA LYS A 51 -16.16 -4.81 -31.04
C LYS A 51 -16.56 -5.37 -29.68
N SER A 52 -16.66 -4.50 -28.68
CA SER A 52 -17.05 -4.86 -27.29
C SER A 52 -18.31 -5.73 -27.19
N ASN A 53 -19.33 -5.47 -28.02
CA ASN A 53 -20.60 -6.21 -28.00
C ASN A 53 -20.51 -7.61 -28.64
N ASN A 54 -19.40 -7.93 -29.33
CA ASN A 54 -19.18 -9.20 -29.98
C ASN A 54 -18.11 -10.04 -29.27
N LEU A 55 -17.40 -9.47 -28.29
CA LEU A 55 -16.37 -10.15 -27.53
C LEU A 55 -16.99 -11.27 -26.69
N LYS A 56 -16.50 -12.49 -26.85
CA LYS A 56 -16.89 -13.69 -26.09
C LYS A 56 -15.80 -14.10 -25.11
N VAL A 57 -16.14 -14.96 -24.15
CA VAL A 57 -15.13 -15.56 -23.26
C VAL A 57 -14.08 -16.34 -24.07
N SER A 58 -14.49 -17.05 -25.12
CA SER A 58 -13.58 -17.82 -25.99
C SER A 58 -12.48 -17.00 -26.68
N ASP A 59 -12.69 -15.70 -26.85
CA ASP A 59 -11.72 -14.81 -27.50
C ASP A 59 -10.57 -14.43 -26.54
N LEU A 60 -10.79 -14.62 -25.24
CA LEU A 60 -9.84 -14.31 -24.16
C LEU A 60 -8.93 -15.51 -23.87
N THR A 61 -8.15 -15.90 -24.88
CA THR A 61 -7.15 -16.97 -24.79
C THR A 61 -5.90 -16.52 -24.04
N VAL A 62 -4.98 -17.46 -23.74
CA VAL A 62 -3.68 -17.14 -23.15
C VAL A 62 -2.91 -16.12 -23.99
N ASP A 63 -2.92 -16.29 -25.32
CA ASP A 63 -2.23 -15.38 -26.24
C ASP A 63 -2.84 -13.98 -26.20
N THR A 64 -4.18 -13.88 -26.30
CA THR A 64 -4.88 -12.60 -26.22
C THR A 64 -4.59 -11.87 -24.90
N ILE A 65 -4.64 -12.58 -23.77
CA ILE A 65 -4.36 -11.99 -22.46
C ILE A 65 -2.88 -11.61 -22.35
N THR A 66 -1.95 -12.43 -22.82
CA THR A 66 -0.51 -12.14 -22.78
C THR A 66 -0.16 -10.93 -23.64
N GLU A 67 -0.70 -10.85 -24.85
CA GLU A 67 -0.54 -9.71 -25.73
C GLU A 67 -1.16 -8.43 -25.15
N PHE A 68 -2.35 -8.52 -24.53
CA PHE A 68 -2.94 -7.40 -23.81
C PHE A 68 -2.03 -6.89 -22.70
N LEU A 69 -1.44 -7.78 -21.89
CA LEU A 69 -0.52 -7.39 -20.83
C LEU A 69 0.76 -6.75 -21.39
N ASN A 70 1.26 -7.21 -22.53
CA ASN A 70 2.40 -6.61 -23.21
C ASN A 70 2.05 -5.22 -23.75
N TRP A 71 0.87 -5.07 -24.38
CA TRP A 71 0.36 -3.79 -24.85
C TRP A 71 0.21 -2.76 -23.71
N LEU A 72 -0.18 -3.20 -22.51
CA LEU A 72 -0.20 -2.32 -21.34
C LEU A 72 1.20 -1.81 -20.97
N GLU A 73 2.25 -2.62 -21.15
CA GLU A 73 3.62 -2.20 -20.86
C GLU A 73 4.18 -1.31 -21.96
N THR A 74 4.04 -1.70 -23.23
CA THR A 74 4.69 -1.03 -24.37
C THR A 74 3.95 0.23 -24.82
N GLU A 75 2.65 0.14 -25.06
CA GLU A 75 1.86 1.24 -25.63
C GLU A 75 1.33 2.19 -24.57
N ARG A 76 1.02 1.65 -23.38
CA ARG A 76 0.46 2.43 -22.27
C ARG A 76 1.50 2.86 -21.25
N GLY A 77 2.74 2.35 -21.34
CA GLY A 77 3.82 2.67 -20.41
C GLY A 77 3.55 2.23 -18.96
N ASN A 78 2.65 1.26 -18.74
CA ASN A 78 2.34 0.83 -17.38
C ASN A 78 3.51 0.06 -16.77
N CYS A 79 3.83 0.36 -15.51
CA CYS A 79 4.82 -0.41 -14.78
C CYS A 79 4.33 -1.85 -14.48
N ILE A 80 5.29 -2.75 -14.21
CA ILE A 80 5.02 -4.18 -13.93
C ILE A 80 4.01 -4.36 -12.79
N SER A 81 4.03 -3.50 -11.78
CA SER A 81 3.06 -3.55 -10.67
C SER A 81 1.62 -3.33 -11.16
N THR A 82 1.40 -2.31 -11.99
CA THR A 82 0.09 -2.03 -12.60
C THR A 82 -0.33 -3.18 -13.52
N ARG A 83 0.58 -3.66 -14.38
CA ARG A 83 0.34 -4.84 -15.24
C ARG A 83 -0.10 -6.06 -14.44
N ASN A 84 0.61 -6.41 -13.37
CA ASN A 84 0.26 -7.53 -12.50
C ASN A 84 -1.07 -7.31 -11.77
N GLN A 85 -1.39 -6.08 -11.41
CA GLN A 85 -2.67 -5.76 -10.81
C GLN A 85 -3.84 -5.98 -11.81
N ARG A 86 -3.64 -5.69 -13.09
CA ARG A 86 -4.60 -6.03 -14.16
C ARG A 86 -4.72 -7.55 -14.32
N LEU A 87 -3.60 -8.28 -14.34
CA LEU A 87 -3.62 -9.75 -14.39
C LEU A 87 -4.36 -10.35 -13.18
N ALA A 88 -4.22 -9.78 -11.98
CA ALA A 88 -4.94 -10.24 -10.80
C ALA A 88 -6.46 -10.09 -10.93
N ALA A 89 -6.94 -9.00 -11.56
CA ALA A 89 -8.36 -8.83 -11.85
C ALA A 89 -8.84 -9.87 -12.87
N ILE A 90 -8.05 -10.12 -13.93
CA ILE A 90 -8.32 -11.16 -14.94
C ILE A 90 -8.41 -12.54 -14.27
N HIS A 91 -7.41 -12.93 -13.47
CA HIS A 91 -7.44 -14.20 -12.73
C HIS A 91 -8.67 -14.31 -11.83
N SER A 92 -9.06 -13.23 -11.15
CA SER A 92 -10.25 -13.24 -10.29
C SER A 92 -11.53 -13.55 -11.08
N PHE A 93 -11.70 -12.94 -12.25
CA PHE A 93 -12.83 -13.21 -13.13
C PHE A 93 -12.80 -14.60 -13.74
N PHE A 94 -11.63 -15.10 -14.15
CA PHE A 94 -11.53 -16.47 -14.69
C PHE A 94 -11.77 -17.53 -13.62
N ARG A 95 -11.45 -17.28 -12.34
CA ARG A 95 -11.91 -18.13 -11.22
C ARG A 95 -13.41 -18.08 -11.03
N TYR A 96 -14.04 -16.92 -11.26
CA TYR A 96 -15.49 -16.80 -11.25
C TYR A 96 -16.11 -17.58 -12.41
N ILE A 97 -15.64 -17.39 -13.65
CA ILE A 97 -16.12 -18.13 -14.83
C ILE A 97 -15.99 -19.63 -14.62
N GLN A 98 -14.84 -20.11 -14.13
CA GLN A 98 -14.61 -21.53 -13.88
C GLN A 98 -15.68 -22.18 -12.98
N LYS A 99 -16.26 -21.41 -12.05
CA LYS A 99 -17.34 -21.88 -11.17
C LYS A 99 -18.71 -21.81 -11.83
N GLN A 100 -18.97 -20.77 -12.63
CA GLN A 100 -20.29 -20.51 -13.20
C GLN A 100 -20.54 -21.27 -14.51
N VAL A 101 -19.50 -21.46 -15.32
CA VAL A 101 -19.59 -22.06 -16.65
C VAL A 101 -18.45 -23.09 -16.81
N PRO A 102 -18.69 -24.35 -16.38
CA PRO A 102 -17.68 -25.41 -16.43
C PRO A 102 -17.12 -25.71 -17.83
N GLU A 103 -17.85 -25.37 -18.90
CA GLU A 103 -17.40 -25.52 -20.30
C GLU A 103 -16.09 -24.77 -20.57
N TYR A 104 -15.85 -23.65 -19.89
CA TYR A 104 -14.61 -22.89 -20.02
C TYR A 104 -13.50 -23.36 -19.09
N MET A 105 -13.66 -24.47 -18.36
CA MET A 105 -12.71 -24.89 -17.32
C MET A 105 -11.27 -25.02 -17.83
N PHE A 106 -11.08 -25.63 -19.00
CA PHE A 106 -9.74 -25.78 -19.60
C PHE A 106 -9.12 -24.42 -19.94
N GLN A 107 -9.85 -23.56 -20.64
CA GLN A 107 -9.38 -22.20 -20.95
C GLN A 107 -9.09 -21.39 -19.68
N CYS A 108 -9.93 -21.52 -18.65
CA CYS A 108 -9.72 -20.86 -17.36
C CYS A 108 -8.42 -21.31 -16.71
N GLN A 109 -8.13 -22.62 -16.69
CA GLN A 109 -6.87 -23.13 -16.15
C GLN A 109 -5.66 -22.57 -16.91
N GLN A 110 -5.73 -22.51 -18.23
CA GLN A 110 -4.66 -21.94 -19.05
C GLN A 110 -4.42 -20.46 -18.75
N VAL A 111 -5.47 -19.64 -18.67
CA VAL A 111 -5.35 -18.21 -18.34
C VAL A 111 -4.84 -18.02 -16.90
N LEU A 112 -5.31 -18.83 -15.95
CA LEU A 112 -4.86 -18.77 -14.55
C LEU A 112 -3.40 -19.19 -14.36
N ALA A 113 -2.83 -19.92 -15.31
CA ALA A 113 -1.42 -20.32 -15.32
C ALA A 113 -0.47 -19.20 -15.76
N ILE A 114 -0.99 -18.09 -16.32
CA ILE A 114 -0.16 -16.94 -16.72
C ILE A 114 0.54 -16.37 -15.47
N PRO A 115 1.89 -16.38 -15.42
CA PRO A 115 2.60 -15.95 -14.23
C PRO A 115 2.58 -14.43 -14.08
N PHE A 116 2.60 -13.97 -12.81
CA PHE A 116 2.89 -12.58 -12.51
C PHE A 116 4.36 -12.29 -12.83
N LYS A 117 4.62 -11.19 -13.54
CA LYS A 117 5.98 -10.76 -13.88
C LYS A 117 6.67 -10.25 -12.62
N LYS A 118 7.92 -10.63 -12.38
CA LYS A 118 8.66 -10.15 -11.20
C LYS A 118 8.86 -8.64 -11.32
N ALA A 119 8.27 -7.87 -10.41
CA ALA A 119 8.54 -6.45 -10.32
C ALA A 119 9.79 -6.24 -9.45
N GLU A 120 10.71 -5.38 -9.89
CA GLU A 120 11.76 -4.89 -9.01
C GLU A 120 11.12 -4.18 -7.81
N LYS A 121 11.52 -4.58 -6.60
CA LYS A 121 11.13 -3.86 -5.40
C LYS A 121 11.96 -2.58 -5.35
N LYS A 122 11.37 -1.45 -5.72
CA LYS A 122 11.98 -0.14 -5.44
C LYS A 122 12.27 -0.07 -3.94
N VAL A 123 13.52 0.22 -3.56
CA VAL A 123 13.86 0.59 -2.19
C VAL A 123 13.08 1.88 -1.92
N ILE A 124 12.12 1.82 -1.00
CA ILE A 124 11.34 3.00 -0.63
C ILE A 124 12.31 3.89 0.15
N SER A 125 12.71 5.01 -0.44
CA SER A 125 13.47 6.04 0.29
C SER A 125 12.58 6.59 1.41
N TYR A 126 13.12 6.72 2.61
CA TYR A 126 12.49 7.48 3.69
C TYR A 126 13.17 8.85 3.84
N LEU A 127 12.67 9.69 4.72
CA LEU A 127 13.34 10.94 5.09
C LEU A 127 14.24 10.66 6.29
N ASN A 128 15.42 11.26 6.35
CA ASN A 128 16.20 11.24 7.58
C ASN A 128 15.59 12.17 8.64
N GLU A 129 16.15 12.19 9.84
CA GLU A 129 15.63 13.01 10.95
C GLU A 129 15.64 14.50 10.64
N ASP A 130 16.67 15.01 9.97
CA ASP A 130 16.84 16.43 9.72
C ASP A 130 15.91 16.92 8.61
N GLU A 131 15.80 16.17 7.51
CA GLU A 131 14.78 16.39 6.47
C GLU A 131 13.36 16.38 7.06
N THR A 132 13.11 15.47 8.01
CA THR A 132 11.82 15.38 8.69
C THR A 132 11.58 16.60 9.59
N LYS A 133 12.57 17.03 10.37
CA LYS A 133 12.47 18.23 11.22
C LYS A 133 12.22 19.47 10.35
N GLU A 134 12.96 19.61 9.26
CA GLU A 134 12.82 20.73 8.32
C GLU A 134 11.42 20.77 7.71
N LEU A 135 10.93 19.64 7.18
CA LEU A 135 9.58 19.53 6.61
C LEU A 135 8.47 19.87 7.62
N LEU A 136 8.62 19.45 8.87
CA LEU A 136 7.62 19.72 9.92
C LEU A 136 7.69 21.18 10.42
N ALA A 137 8.83 21.85 10.26
CA ALA A 137 9.03 23.24 10.64
C ALA A 137 8.74 24.24 9.50
N SER A 138 8.70 23.78 8.24
CA SER A 138 8.56 24.64 7.07
C SER A 138 7.27 25.49 7.00
N PRO A 139 6.11 25.10 7.59
CA PRO A 139 4.93 25.94 7.53
C PRO A 139 5.08 27.27 8.31
N ASP A 140 4.81 28.38 7.63
CA ASP A 140 4.81 29.74 8.23
C ASP A 140 3.75 29.88 9.34
N THR A 141 4.20 29.75 10.60
CA THR A 141 3.35 29.78 11.79
C THR A 141 2.86 31.16 12.17
N SER A 142 3.27 32.24 11.48
CA SER A 142 2.67 33.57 11.65
C SER A 142 1.21 33.59 11.16
N LYS A 143 0.89 32.74 10.17
CA LYS A 143 -0.43 32.67 9.53
C LYS A 143 -1.26 31.50 10.07
N LYS A 144 -2.57 31.70 10.24
CA LYS A 144 -3.53 30.64 10.65
C LYS A 144 -3.42 29.38 9.78
N LYS A 145 -3.30 29.58 8.46
CA LYS A 145 -3.15 28.48 7.50
C LYS A 145 -1.86 27.68 7.71
N GLY A 146 -0.74 28.35 8.00
CA GLY A 146 0.53 27.67 8.25
C GLY A 146 0.52 26.89 9.57
N ARG A 147 -0.10 27.43 10.64
CA ARG A 147 -0.32 26.67 11.89
C ARG A 147 -1.17 25.42 11.70
N ARG A 148 -2.27 25.51 10.92
CA ARG A 148 -3.07 24.34 10.52
C ARG A 148 -2.22 23.32 9.76
N ASP A 149 -1.46 23.78 8.77
CA ASP A 149 -0.64 22.90 7.93
C ASP A 149 0.47 22.23 8.75
N GLN A 150 1.07 22.94 9.71
CA GLN A 150 2.02 22.38 10.68
C GLN A 150 1.37 21.28 11.53
N ALA A 151 0.23 21.57 12.16
CA ALA A 151 -0.52 20.60 12.95
C ALA A 151 -0.87 19.35 12.14
N LEU A 152 -1.25 19.54 10.87
CA LEU A 152 -1.58 18.46 9.94
C LEU A 152 -0.37 17.58 9.61
N LEU A 153 0.76 18.19 9.24
CA LEU A 153 1.98 17.46 8.86
C LEU A 153 2.59 16.73 10.07
N THR A 154 2.62 17.39 11.23
CA THR A 154 3.10 16.78 12.47
C THR A 154 2.23 15.60 12.87
N LEU A 155 0.89 15.72 12.82
CA LEU A 155 0.02 14.60 13.13
C LEU A 155 0.14 13.46 12.11
N LEU A 156 0.30 13.77 10.82
CA LEU A 156 0.51 12.78 9.76
C LEU A 156 1.76 11.93 10.03
N TYR A 157 2.87 12.60 10.35
CA TYR A 157 4.13 11.93 10.69
C TYR A 157 4.00 11.15 12.01
N ASP A 158 3.56 11.81 13.08
CA ASP A 158 3.62 11.23 14.41
C ASP A 158 2.68 10.03 14.56
N SER A 159 1.47 10.11 14.01
CA SER A 159 0.52 8.99 14.03
C SER A 159 0.81 7.90 12.99
N GLY A 160 1.68 8.17 12.01
CA GLY A 160 1.88 7.32 10.85
C GLY A 160 0.59 7.01 10.08
N ALA A 161 -0.44 7.87 10.14
CA ALA A 161 -1.75 7.61 9.55
C ALA A 161 -1.69 7.46 8.03
N ARG A 162 -2.60 6.65 7.46
CA ARG A 162 -2.86 6.73 6.02
C ARG A 162 -3.54 8.06 5.72
N VAL A 163 -3.30 8.64 4.54
CA VAL A 163 -3.88 9.94 4.16
C VAL A 163 -5.40 9.98 4.25
N GLN A 164 -6.09 8.88 3.94
CA GLN A 164 -7.55 8.80 4.07
C GLN A 164 -7.98 8.76 5.55
N GLU A 165 -7.23 8.05 6.40
CA GLU A 165 -7.48 8.03 7.84
C GLU A 165 -7.36 9.45 8.42
N LEU A 166 -6.34 10.21 8.00
CA LEU A 166 -6.14 11.60 8.41
C LEU A 166 -7.24 12.53 7.89
N ALA A 167 -7.66 12.37 6.63
CA ALA A 167 -8.72 13.17 6.00
C ALA A 167 -10.09 12.98 6.66
N ASP A 168 -10.36 11.79 7.19
CA ASP A 168 -11.63 11.43 7.81
C ASP A 168 -11.64 11.62 9.33
N LEU A 169 -10.53 12.06 9.94
CA LEU A 169 -10.47 12.33 11.37
C LEU A 169 -11.47 13.40 11.79
N LYS A 170 -12.17 13.12 12.89
CA LYS A 170 -13.02 14.08 13.59
C LYS A 170 -12.38 14.50 14.91
N VAL A 171 -12.86 15.60 15.49
CA VAL A 171 -12.39 16.09 16.78
C VAL A 171 -12.47 15.01 17.87
N ARG A 172 -13.56 14.24 17.93
CA ARG A 172 -13.74 13.15 18.91
C ARG A 172 -12.68 12.05 18.85
N ASP A 173 -12.02 11.90 17.71
CA ASP A 173 -11.05 10.84 17.50
C ASP A 173 -9.69 11.21 18.12
N LEU A 174 -9.51 12.46 18.55
CA LEU A 174 -8.29 12.97 19.15
C LEU A 174 -8.47 13.21 20.65
N ARG A 175 -7.62 12.59 21.46
CA ARG A 175 -7.49 12.86 22.89
C ARG A 175 -6.14 13.53 23.13
N ILE A 176 -6.16 14.81 23.53
CA ILE A 176 -4.95 15.59 23.81
C ILE A 176 -4.50 15.56 25.28
N ASN A 177 -5.31 15.00 26.18
CA ASN A 177 -4.98 14.84 27.59
C ASN A 177 -4.18 13.55 27.79
N THR A 178 -3.19 13.60 28.67
CA THR A 178 -2.27 12.48 28.93
C THR A 178 -3.02 11.19 29.32
N PRO A 179 -2.67 10.03 28.74
CA PRO A 179 -1.80 9.89 27.56
C PRO A 179 -2.51 10.38 26.29
N ALA A 180 -1.83 11.24 25.54
CA ALA A 180 -2.35 11.77 24.28
C ALA A 180 -2.39 10.67 23.22
N GLN A 181 -3.49 10.58 22.48
CA GLN A 181 -3.69 9.52 21.48
C GLN A 181 -4.68 9.96 20.40
N VAL A 182 -4.58 9.33 19.23
CA VAL A 182 -5.53 9.45 18.12
C VAL A 182 -6.13 8.10 17.76
N LYS A 183 -7.44 8.06 17.54
CA LYS A 183 -8.16 6.89 17.05
C LYS A 183 -8.24 6.94 15.53
N LEU A 184 -7.56 6.02 14.86
CA LEU A 184 -7.57 5.91 13.39
C LEU A 184 -8.50 4.79 12.95
N THR A 185 -9.35 5.06 11.97
CA THR A 185 -10.29 4.08 11.41
C THR A 185 -9.89 3.76 9.97
N GLY A 186 -9.39 2.54 9.75
CA GLY A 186 -8.89 2.08 8.46
C GLY A 186 -9.90 1.24 7.66
N LYS A 187 -9.39 0.52 6.65
CA LYS A 187 -10.18 -0.36 5.77
C LYS A 187 -10.94 -1.41 6.59
N GLY A 188 -12.21 -1.65 6.24
CA GLY A 188 -13.08 -2.60 6.93
C GLY A 188 -13.53 -2.13 8.31
N ARG A 189 -13.55 -0.81 8.57
CA ARG A 189 -13.90 -0.19 9.86
C ARG A 189 -13.03 -0.63 11.04
N LYS A 190 -11.84 -1.19 10.76
CA LYS A 190 -10.88 -1.57 11.80
C LYS A 190 -10.30 -0.31 12.43
N THR A 191 -10.40 -0.20 13.75
CA THR A 191 -9.90 0.96 14.49
C THR A 191 -8.64 0.60 15.27
N ARG A 192 -7.70 1.54 15.36
CA ARG A 192 -6.53 1.47 16.25
C ARG A 192 -6.34 2.78 16.99
N ARG A 193 -5.78 2.73 18.20
CA ARG A 193 -5.37 3.92 18.95
C ARG A 193 -3.86 4.05 18.86
N VAL A 194 -3.41 5.24 18.46
CA VAL A 194 -2.00 5.54 18.28
C VAL A 194 -1.60 6.58 19.32
N PRO A 195 -0.64 6.29 20.21
CA PRO A 195 -0.13 7.28 21.15
C PRO A 195 0.59 8.40 20.38
N LEU A 196 0.47 9.62 20.89
CA LEU A 196 1.09 10.81 20.31
C LEU A 196 2.21 11.31 21.21
N MET A 197 3.23 11.92 20.61
CA MET A 197 4.28 12.63 21.33
C MET A 197 3.73 13.88 22.01
N ASP A 198 4.33 14.28 23.13
CA ASP A 198 3.89 15.46 23.89
C ASP A 198 3.92 16.74 23.05
N LYS A 199 4.94 16.91 22.21
CA LYS A 199 5.05 18.05 21.28
C LYS A 199 3.87 18.09 20.29
N THR A 200 3.44 16.93 19.79
CA THR A 200 2.24 16.80 18.94
C THR A 200 0.99 17.19 19.72
N ALA A 201 0.84 16.73 20.96
CA ALA A 201 -0.30 17.04 21.80
C ALA A 201 -0.42 18.55 22.09
N ILE A 202 0.72 19.22 22.34
CA ILE A 202 0.79 20.68 22.53
C ILE A 202 0.34 21.42 21.27
N LEU A 203 0.89 21.05 20.12
CA LEU A 203 0.56 21.66 18.83
C LEU A 203 -0.93 21.49 18.49
N MET A 204 -1.46 20.28 18.70
CA MET A 204 -2.88 20.00 18.47
C MET A 204 -3.79 20.75 19.44
N ARG A 205 -3.40 20.93 20.71
CA ARG A 205 -4.15 21.73 21.69
C ARG A 205 -4.26 23.19 21.25
N GLN A 206 -3.16 23.78 20.79
CA GLN A 206 -3.15 25.15 20.26
C GLN A 206 -4.04 25.27 19.02
N TYR A 207 -3.96 24.31 18.10
CA TYR A 207 -4.79 24.26 16.90
C TYR A 207 -6.28 24.18 17.23
N LEU A 208 -6.69 23.26 18.13
CA LEU A 208 -8.09 23.08 18.51
C LEU A 208 -8.67 24.35 19.14
N LYS A 209 -7.91 25.00 20.04
CA LYS A 209 -8.32 26.25 20.68
C LYS A 209 -8.46 27.39 19.67
N GLU A 210 -7.51 27.54 18.76
CA GLU A 210 -7.56 28.58 17.72
C GLU A 210 -8.76 28.41 16.78
N GLN A 211 -9.15 27.17 16.48
CA GLN A 211 -10.28 26.86 15.61
C GLN A 211 -11.63 26.74 16.36
N ASN A 212 -11.66 26.99 17.68
CA ASN A 212 -12.84 26.80 18.53
C ASN A 212 -13.44 25.38 18.42
N LEU A 213 -12.58 24.36 18.37
CA LEU A 213 -12.96 22.94 18.26
C LEU A 213 -12.94 22.20 19.60
N ASP A 214 -12.56 22.86 20.68
CA ASP A 214 -12.47 22.31 22.04
C ASP A 214 -13.83 22.15 22.74
N TYR A 215 -14.92 22.57 22.11
CA TYR A 215 -16.29 22.36 22.58
C TYR A 215 -16.84 20.98 22.18
N TYR A 216 -17.51 20.30 23.12
CA TYR A 216 -18.10 18.97 22.90
C TYR A 216 -19.07 18.92 21.70
N VAL A 217 -19.79 20.00 21.42
CA VAL A 217 -20.73 20.11 20.29
C VAL A 217 -20.04 19.97 18.92
N LYS A 218 -18.72 20.18 18.86
CA LYS A 218 -17.90 20.05 17.65
C LYS A 218 -17.22 18.69 17.53
N SER A 219 -17.57 17.72 18.39
CA SER A 219 -17.00 16.37 18.38
C SER A 219 -17.07 15.67 17.01
N GLU A 220 -18.14 15.89 16.25
CA GLU A 220 -18.34 15.32 14.91
C GLU A 220 -17.70 16.15 13.78
N HIS A 221 -17.19 17.34 14.08
CA HIS A 221 -16.57 18.23 13.11
C HIS A 221 -15.28 17.60 12.57
N PRO A 222 -14.97 17.77 11.26
CA PRO A 222 -13.67 17.38 10.72
C PRO A 222 -12.54 18.03 11.51
N LEU A 223 -11.53 17.24 11.88
CA LEU A 223 -10.37 17.75 12.62
C LEU A 223 -9.62 18.78 11.78
N PHE A 224 -9.39 18.48 10.50
CA PHE A 224 -8.82 19.42 9.53
C PHE A 224 -9.81 19.73 8.41
N PHE A 225 -9.96 21.02 8.11
CA PHE A 225 -10.94 21.51 7.16
C PHE A 225 -10.38 22.63 6.26
N ASN A 226 -11.05 22.85 5.13
CA ASN A 226 -10.76 23.91 4.17
C ASN A 226 -11.40 25.25 4.60
N SER A 227 -11.21 26.31 3.81
CA SER A 227 -11.80 27.63 4.09
C SER A 227 -13.33 27.65 4.12
N GLN A 228 -14.01 26.63 3.58
CA GLN A 228 -15.46 26.47 3.60
C GLN A 228 -15.95 25.62 4.78
N GLY A 229 -15.08 25.23 5.73
CA GLY A 229 -15.45 24.37 6.85
C GLY A 229 -15.63 22.88 6.49
N LYS A 230 -15.40 22.48 5.24
CA LYS A 230 -15.51 21.08 4.79
C LYS A 230 -14.22 20.32 5.06
N LYS A 231 -14.31 19.02 5.32
CA LYS A 231 -13.14 18.16 5.52
C LYS A 231 -12.15 18.28 4.37
N LEU A 232 -10.86 18.24 4.67
CA LEU A 232 -9.83 18.18 3.64
C LEU A 232 -9.95 16.87 2.86
N THR A 233 -9.77 16.95 1.54
CA THR A 233 -9.70 15.76 0.69
C THR A 233 -8.30 15.15 0.76
N ARG A 234 -8.19 13.88 0.38
CA ARG A 234 -6.90 13.21 0.21
C ARG A 234 -5.97 14.02 -0.70
N GLN A 235 -6.48 14.54 -1.80
CA GLN A 235 -5.73 15.37 -2.74
C GLN A 235 -5.29 16.70 -2.12
N GLY A 236 -6.15 17.32 -1.30
CA GLY A 236 -5.79 18.53 -0.55
C GLY A 236 -4.64 18.31 0.42
N ILE A 237 -4.62 17.17 1.11
CA ILE A 237 -3.51 16.80 2.01
C ILE A 237 -2.23 16.52 1.23
N VAL A 238 -2.31 15.78 0.12
CA VAL A 238 -1.17 15.54 -0.76
C VAL A 238 -0.59 16.87 -1.28
N TYR A 239 -1.45 17.79 -1.71
CA TYR A 239 -1.03 19.11 -2.15
C TYR A 239 -0.30 19.89 -1.05
N ILE A 240 -0.82 19.89 0.19
CA ILE A 240 -0.16 20.55 1.34
C ILE A 240 1.23 19.93 1.57
N LEU A 241 1.32 18.60 1.61
CA LEU A 241 2.59 17.90 1.80
C LEU A 241 3.60 18.22 0.69
N SER A 242 3.19 18.13 -0.58
CA SER A 242 4.06 18.42 -1.72
C SER A 242 4.51 19.88 -1.76
N LYS A 243 3.63 20.83 -1.41
CA LYS A 243 3.99 22.25 -1.31
C LYS A 243 5.18 22.45 -0.36
N TYR A 244 5.11 21.88 0.83
CA TYR A 244 6.14 22.08 1.85
C TYR A 244 7.40 21.27 1.58
N ALA A 245 7.27 20.04 1.07
CA ALA A 245 8.42 19.26 0.64
C ALA A 245 9.22 19.95 -0.47
N ASN A 246 8.54 20.57 -1.46
CA ASN A 246 9.21 21.33 -2.50
C ASN A 246 9.98 22.54 -1.95
N GLN A 247 9.51 23.17 -0.87
CA GLN A 247 10.20 24.29 -0.22
C GLN A 247 11.49 23.84 0.48
N CYS A 248 11.53 22.59 0.98
CA CYS A 248 12.70 21.97 1.60
C CYS A 248 13.59 21.21 0.60
N GLY A 249 13.32 21.28 -0.71
CA GLY A 249 14.07 20.51 -1.72
C GLY A 249 13.84 18.99 -1.67
N ILE A 250 12.82 18.51 -0.98
CA ILE A 250 12.50 17.09 -0.84
C ILE A 250 11.69 16.62 -2.05
N THR A 251 12.28 15.76 -2.87
CA THR A 251 11.63 15.17 -4.07
C THR A 251 10.89 13.87 -3.73
N GLU A 252 10.01 13.41 -4.62
CA GLU A 252 9.27 12.13 -4.50
C GLU A 252 8.57 11.91 -3.14
N ILE A 253 8.01 12.98 -2.55
CA ILE A 253 7.27 12.86 -1.29
C ILE A 253 5.85 12.33 -1.51
N SER A 254 5.37 11.51 -0.58
CA SER A 254 3.97 11.12 -0.51
C SER A 254 3.57 10.82 0.93
N PRO A 255 2.27 10.81 1.26
CA PRO A 255 1.83 10.40 2.60
C PRO A 255 2.28 8.97 2.95
N HIS A 256 2.43 8.10 1.96
CA HIS A 256 2.97 6.76 2.17
C HIS A 256 4.47 6.80 2.51
N ARG A 257 5.23 7.71 1.91
CA ARG A 257 6.64 7.92 2.26
C ARG A 257 6.79 8.44 3.68
N ILE A 258 5.98 9.42 4.11
CA ILE A 258 5.96 9.90 5.51
C ILE A 258 5.65 8.78 6.51
N ARG A 259 4.66 7.94 6.18
CA ARG A 259 4.33 6.78 6.99
C ARG A 259 5.48 5.76 7.04
N HIS A 260 6.18 5.56 5.92
CA HIS A 260 7.38 4.72 5.89
C HIS A 260 8.51 5.31 6.72
N THR A 261 8.75 6.63 6.64
CA THR A 261 9.68 7.37 7.50
C THR A 261 9.40 7.13 8.97
N LYS A 262 8.15 7.29 9.43
CA LYS A 262 7.80 7.00 10.83
C LYS A 262 8.13 5.55 11.22
N ALA A 263 7.86 4.59 10.33
CA ALA A 263 8.18 3.19 10.57
C ALA A 263 9.69 2.96 10.71
N MET A 264 10.50 3.58 9.85
CA MET A 264 11.95 3.49 9.87
C MET A 264 12.53 4.16 11.11
N HIS A 265 12.08 5.36 11.47
CA HIS A 265 12.52 6.04 12.70
C HIS A 265 12.16 5.24 13.97
N LEU A 266 10.99 4.59 14.02
CA LEU A 266 10.66 3.68 15.13
C LEU A 266 11.57 2.45 15.16
N THR A 267 11.94 1.94 13.99
CA THR A 267 12.87 0.81 13.86
C THR A 267 14.28 1.21 14.32
N GLU A 268 14.76 2.37 13.90
CA GLU A 268 16.05 2.95 14.32
C GLU A 268 16.09 3.28 15.82
N ALA A 269 14.94 3.59 16.43
CA ALA A 269 14.76 3.73 17.88
C ALA A 269 14.61 2.39 18.61
N ASN A 270 14.90 1.25 17.96
CA ASN A 270 14.84 -0.10 18.52
C ASN A 270 13.45 -0.49 19.09
N VAL A 271 12.37 0.04 18.53
CA VAL A 271 11.00 -0.37 18.89
C VAL A 271 10.71 -1.77 18.32
N ASN A 272 10.06 -2.62 19.11
CA ASN A 272 9.70 -3.97 18.67
C ASN A 272 8.87 -3.93 17.37
N PRO A 273 9.25 -4.69 16.32
CA PRO A 273 8.53 -4.74 15.05
C PRO A 273 7.03 -5.07 15.17
N ILE A 274 6.63 -5.82 16.21
CA ILE A 274 5.23 -6.12 16.52
C ILE A 274 4.48 -4.85 16.92
N PHE A 275 5.08 -4.01 17.77
CA PHE A 275 4.50 -2.71 18.10
C PHE A 275 4.44 -1.78 16.89
N ILE A 276 5.47 -1.76 16.04
CA ILE A 276 5.46 -0.97 14.81
C ILE A 276 4.32 -1.41 13.87
N ARG A 277 4.11 -2.73 13.73
CA ARG A 277 3.00 -3.30 12.96
C ARG A 277 1.65 -2.83 13.48
N ASP A 278 1.44 -2.89 14.79
CA ASP A 278 0.17 -2.55 15.44
C ASP A 278 -0.07 -1.03 15.41
N PHE A 279 0.98 -0.24 15.64
CA PHE A 279 1.00 1.22 15.54
C PHE A 279 0.56 1.68 14.14
N LEU A 280 1.12 1.07 13.10
CA LEU A 280 0.80 1.38 11.72
C LEU A 280 -0.53 0.73 11.29
N GLY A 281 -0.93 -0.40 11.87
CA GLY A 281 -2.10 -1.17 11.43
C GLY A 281 -1.85 -1.87 10.09
N HIS A 282 -0.73 -2.60 9.99
CA HIS A 282 -0.48 -3.53 8.89
C HIS A 282 -1.19 -4.86 9.16
N THR A 283 -1.92 -5.34 8.16
CA THR A 283 -2.61 -6.63 8.23
C THR A 283 -1.77 -7.80 7.71
N ASP A 284 -0.65 -7.52 7.05
CA ASP A 284 0.23 -8.53 6.43
C ASP A 284 1.62 -8.47 7.07
N LEU A 285 2.11 -9.62 7.54
CA LEU A 285 3.43 -9.79 8.14
C LEU A 285 4.56 -9.47 7.17
N LYS A 286 4.34 -9.60 5.85
CA LYS A 286 5.35 -9.32 4.81
C LYS A 286 5.81 -7.86 4.81
N VAL A 287 4.95 -6.93 5.22
CA VAL A 287 5.32 -5.51 5.34
C VAL A 287 6.19 -5.30 6.58
N THR A 288 5.96 -6.08 7.64
CA THR A 288 6.77 -6.04 8.87
C THR A 288 8.15 -6.64 8.67
N GLU A 289 8.26 -7.68 7.83
CA GLU A 289 9.54 -8.31 7.48
C GLU A 289 10.51 -7.34 6.79
N ILE A 290 9.98 -6.37 6.02
CA ILE A 290 10.77 -5.30 5.41
C ILE A 290 11.51 -4.51 6.48
N TYR A 291 10.84 -4.14 7.59
CA TYR A 291 11.46 -3.34 8.65
C TYR A 291 12.62 -4.07 9.35
N SER A 292 12.47 -5.37 9.60
CA SER A 292 13.52 -6.18 10.21
C SER A 292 14.75 -6.35 9.30
N LYS A 293 14.56 -6.34 7.97
CA LYS A 293 15.65 -6.56 7.00
C LYS A 293 16.40 -5.28 6.64
N THR A 294 15.76 -4.12 6.73
CA THR A 294 16.29 -2.85 6.18
C THR A 294 17.26 -2.11 7.12
N SER A 295 17.18 -2.28 8.44
CA SER A 295 18.09 -1.56 9.34
C SER A 295 19.48 -2.21 9.38
N VAL A 296 20.40 -1.69 8.57
CA VAL A 296 21.84 -2.04 8.60
C VAL A 296 22.44 -1.71 9.97
N LYS A 297 22.01 -0.60 10.59
CA LYS A 297 22.42 -0.20 11.94
C LYS A 297 22.02 -1.25 12.99
N MET A 298 20.78 -1.76 12.96
CA MET A 298 20.37 -2.82 13.89
C MET A 298 21.12 -4.13 13.65
N LYS A 299 21.37 -4.51 12.40
CA LYS A 299 22.19 -5.70 12.09
C LYS A 299 23.61 -5.54 12.63
N ARG A 300 24.19 -4.36 12.49
CA ARG A 300 25.52 -4.03 13.03
C ARG A 300 25.53 -4.01 14.56
N GLU A 301 24.58 -3.34 15.20
CA GLU A 301 24.44 -3.31 16.67
C GLU A 301 24.16 -4.72 17.24
N ALA A 302 23.40 -5.56 16.55
CA ALA A 302 23.17 -6.94 16.95
C ALA A 302 24.45 -7.79 16.84
N LEU A 303 25.24 -7.58 15.78
CA LEU A 303 26.55 -8.22 15.61
C LEU A 303 27.56 -7.71 16.66
N GLU A 304 27.60 -6.40 16.93
CA GLU A 304 28.47 -5.80 17.95
C GLU A 304 28.08 -6.28 19.37
N LYS A 305 26.78 -6.43 19.66
CA LYS A 305 26.30 -7.07 20.91
C LYS A 305 26.66 -8.56 20.99
N MET A 306 26.73 -9.26 19.86
CA MET A 306 27.19 -10.66 19.82
C MET A 306 28.71 -10.77 20.03
N ASN A 307 29.48 -9.83 19.47
CA ASN A 307 30.94 -9.78 19.58
C ASN A 307 31.45 -9.27 20.94
N ASN A 308 30.64 -8.54 21.70
CA ASN A 308 30.97 -8.07 23.06
C ASN A 308 30.93 -9.19 24.13
N GLY A 309 31.58 -10.32 23.87
CA GLY A 309 31.83 -11.31 24.93
C GLY A 309 32.17 -12.72 24.50
N LYS A 310 32.07 -13.09 23.21
CA LYS A 310 32.50 -14.40 22.71
C LYS A 310 33.02 -14.29 21.28
N GLU A 311 34.32 -14.50 21.07
CA GLU A 311 34.84 -14.93 19.76
C GLU A 311 34.33 -16.36 19.51
N ILE A 312 33.18 -16.46 18.84
CA ILE A 312 32.57 -17.75 18.46
C ILE A 312 33.07 -18.19 17.08
N LEU A 313 33.58 -17.25 16.27
CA LEU A 313 34.06 -17.54 14.93
C LEU A 313 35.47 -18.16 15.04
N PRO A 314 35.68 -19.37 14.49
CA PRO A 314 37.01 -19.94 14.38
C PRO A 314 37.88 -19.06 13.48
N ASP A 315 39.14 -18.89 13.85
CA ASP A 315 40.16 -18.49 12.87
C ASP A 315 40.36 -19.68 11.94
N GLN A 316 39.66 -19.70 10.80
CA GLN A 316 39.82 -20.77 9.82
C GLN A 316 40.26 -20.22 8.47
N GLN A 317 41.49 -20.59 8.13
CA GLN A 317 41.97 -20.82 6.78
C GLN A 317 40.89 -21.59 6.01
N GLN A 318 40.43 -21.00 4.91
CA GLN A 318 39.49 -21.66 4.01
C GLN A 318 40.22 -22.77 3.26
N GLU A 319 39.93 -24.03 3.59
CA GLU A 319 40.07 -25.12 2.62
C GLU A 319 38.83 -25.13 1.72
N GLU A 320 39.04 -24.96 0.42
CA GLU A 320 38.01 -25.00 -0.61
C GLU A 320 37.42 -26.41 -0.73
N TRP A 321 36.20 -26.61 -0.23
CA TRP A 321 35.39 -27.76 -0.60
C TRP A 321 34.55 -27.43 -1.83
N ARG A 322 34.95 -27.95 -2.99
CA ARG A 322 34.07 -28.18 -4.14
C ARG A 322 34.30 -29.60 -4.62
N ASP A 323 33.37 -30.50 -4.27
CA ASP A 323 33.22 -31.72 -5.04
C ASP A 323 31.74 -31.97 -5.34
N ASP A 324 31.46 -32.16 -6.63
CA ASP A 324 30.16 -32.06 -7.30
C ASP A 324 29.45 -33.43 -7.39
N THR A 325 29.69 -34.30 -6.41
CA THR A 325 29.30 -35.71 -6.43
C THR A 325 28.05 -36.04 -5.60
N ALA A 326 27.59 -35.10 -4.77
CA ALA A 326 26.52 -35.33 -3.81
C ALA A 326 25.11 -35.53 -4.42
N LEU A 327 24.84 -34.92 -5.58
CA LEU A 327 23.52 -35.03 -6.22
C LEU A 327 23.30 -36.38 -6.91
N MET A 328 24.34 -36.88 -7.58
CA MET A 328 24.29 -38.16 -8.29
C MET A 328 24.22 -39.35 -7.32
N ASP A 329 24.91 -39.27 -6.19
CA ASP A 329 24.87 -40.32 -5.16
C ASP A 329 23.56 -40.34 -4.39
N TRP A 330 22.90 -39.20 -4.20
CA TRP A 330 21.57 -39.13 -3.60
C TRP A 330 20.51 -39.77 -4.51
N LEU A 331 20.55 -39.50 -5.83
CA LEU A 331 19.60 -40.09 -6.79
C LEU A 331 19.76 -41.60 -6.93
N LYS A 332 20.98 -42.14 -6.85
CA LYS A 332 21.24 -43.59 -6.91
C LYS A 332 20.74 -44.35 -5.67
N ARG A 333 20.68 -43.70 -4.51
CA ARG A 333 20.18 -44.31 -3.25
C ARG A 333 18.65 -44.37 -3.16
N LEU A 334 17.94 -43.64 -4.01
CA LEU A 334 16.47 -43.65 -4.07
C LEU A 334 15.88 -44.87 -4.78
N MET A 335 16.70 -45.65 -5.49
CA MET A 335 16.28 -46.89 -6.13
C MET A 335 16.99 -48.11 -5.52
N LYS A 336 16.63 -48.43 -4.27
CA LYS A 336 16.52 -49.81 -3.76
C LYS A 336 15.77 -49.85 -2.43
#